data_AF-A0A6A5C6M7-F1
#
_entry.id   AF-A0A6A5C6M7-F1
#
_cell.length_a   1.000
_cell.length_b   1.000
_cell.length_c   1.000
_cell.angle_alpha   90.00
_cell.angle_beta   90.00
_cell.angle_gamma   90.00
#
_symmetry.space_group_name_H-M   'P 1'
#
loop_
_entity.id
_entity.type
_entity.pdbx_description
1 polymer ?
#
loop_
_entity_poly.entity_id
_entity_poly.type
_entity_poly.pdbx_seq_one_letter_code
_entity_poly.pdbx_strand_id
1 'polypeptide(L)'
;MSITTDTPNNNNNTTVGSSSSSSVVSGTTNASVQHRTTVSGGGGSSHLEQDPIQPIPRPSNSSSSSDHHHPSNDPEQIRIPILNHHDHLLNLSSGKSAVMVKAFSMSWVERISNSWCCQIVPRIGRNLLRKCFGVKSLSKITFLERFVIPYQKIILISFLCVLSLWILYAIMMSGGPKSLYAIYRNDKKNSRLVGYVVQTNTNPSFYLRVLNPNRDSGFSKHIVQYGNWETATEELFGMLIASFKEESKRTRKRCLVVDIGAFAGFYTILPALHGCRVIAYEIQPQMAQIVMSSASLNDIDKLVTVKNLAVWKEAGKRIEYSKKYVADLTNVVTAPFDTDEMTPDSVETITLDEDYFSTDTHINLLKVDVSKKTDDIFTGALRTLSYMIDNIIVELTADDAPSIRHILDSFFDKVVILEDSKGLASIFFKSSTPKIFVGENISVDDIVAHLRTTGKRNVWFSKRTKTIPYYGV
;
A
#
# COMPACT_ATOMS: atom_id res chain seq x y z
N MET A 1 -36.80 25.96 -40.69
CA MET A 1 -35.70 26.34 -41.59
C MET A 1 -34.46 25.65 -41.08
N SER A 2 -33.84 24.87 -41.95
CA SER A 2 -32.87 23.83 -41.64
C SER A 2 -31.52 24.12 -42.31
N ILE A 3 -30.48 23.39 -41.88
CA ILE A 3 -29.22 23.08 -42.62
C ILE A 3 -28.21 24.26 -42.60
N THR A 4 -26.89 24.11 -42.38
CA THR A 4 -25.89 23.15 -42.89
C THR A 4 -24.74 22.88 -41.88
N THR A 5 -24.22 21.66 -41.97
CA THR A 5 -22.90 21.17 -41.53
C THR A 5 -21.89 21.24 -42.68
N ASP A 6 -20.61 21.48 -42.39
CA ASP A 6 -19.50 21.31 -43.34
C ASP A 6 -18.54 20.19 -42.92
N THR A 7 -18.23 19.32 -43.87
CA THR A 7 -17.08 18.40 -43.92
C THR A 7 -16.30 18.66 -45.21
N PRO A 8 -14.98 18.41 -45.20
CA PRO A 8 -14.28 18.02 -46.42
C PRO A 8 -13.43 16.75 -46.17
N ASN A 9 -12.96 15.96 -47.12
CA ASN A 9 -13.18 15.75 -48.55
C ASN A 9 -12.21 14.60 -48.84
N ASN A 10 -12.65 13.45 -49.35
CA ASN A 10 -11.76 12.32 -49.63
C ASN A 10 -12.05 11.84 -51.06
N ASN A 11 -11.05 11.94 -51.94
CA ASN A 11 -11.14 11.56 -53.34
C ASN A 11 -10.54 10.18 -53.59
N ASN A 12 -11.23 9.46 -54.46
CA ASN A 12 -11.02 8.11 -54.95
C ASN A 12 -9.73 7.91 -55.77
N ASN A 13 -9.23 6.68 -55.81
CA ASN A 13 -9.10 5.94 -57.08
C ASN A 13 -8.97 4.41 -56.89
N THR A 14 -9.98 3.72 -57.42
CA THR A 14 -10.05 2.43 -58.15
C THR A 14 -8.79 2.10 -59.00
N THR A 15 -8.41 0.87 -59.40
CA THR A 15 -9.12 -0.42 -59.64
C THR A 15 -8.10 -1.54 -59.93
N VAL A 16 -8.44 -2.78 -59.54
CA VAL A 16 -8.35 -4.08 -60.26
C VAL A 16 -6.99 -4.64 -60.74
N GLY A 17 -6.72 -5.88 -60.33
CA GLY A 17 -5.79 -6.80 -61.01
C GLY A 17 -5.72 -8.16 -60.33
N SER A 18 -6.37 -9.16 -60.92
CA SER A 18 -6.54 -10.54 -60.46
C SER A 18 -5.38 -11.48 -60.81
N SER A 19 -5.38 -12.63 -60.12
CA SER A 19 -5.01 -14.00 -60.57
C SER A 19 -3.61 -14.58 -60.32
N SER A 20 -3.64 -15.79 -59.72
CA SER A 20 -2.75 -16.98 -59.86
C SER A 20 -1.26 -16.84 -59.48
N SER A 21 -0.53 -17.79 -58.88
CA SER A 21 -0.70 -19.23 -58.62
C SER A 21 0.52 -19.75 -57.83
N SER A 22 0.30 -20.80 -57.01
CA SER A 22 1.19 -21.96 -56.72
C SER A 22 2.68 -21.80 -56.31
N SER A 23 3.02 -22.32 -55.13
CA SER A 23 4.08 -23.33 -54.81
C SER A 23 4.49 -23.17 -53.33
N VAL A 24 4.06 -24.02 -52.40
CA VAL A 24 4.64 -25.33 -52.00
C VAL A 24 6.17 -25.38 -52.06
N VAL A 25 6.81 -25.09 -50.92
CA VAL A 25 8.05 -25.77 -50.49
C VAL A 25 7.98 -25.95 -48.97
N SER A 26 7.86 -27.20 -48.57
CA SER A 26 7.99 -27.73 -47.21
C SER A 26 9.47 -27.88 -46.85
N GLY A 27 9.90 -27.33 -45.72
CA GLY A 27 11.24 -27.53 -45.15
C GLY A 27 11.13 -27.98 -43.70
N THR A 28 10.95 -29.29 -43.48
CA THR A 28 11.04 -29.95 -42.18
C THR A 28 12.51 -30.28 -41.87
N THR A 29 13.02 -29.81 -40.74
CA THR A 29 14.28 -30.30 -40.16
C THR A 29 13.97 -31.02 -38.85
N ASN A 30 13.91 -32.35 -38.92
CA ASN A 30 13.91 -33.24 -37.76
C ASN A 30 15.38 -33.56 -37.41
N ALA A 31 15.83 -33.08 -36.25
CA ALA A 31 17.06 -33.55 -35.62
C ALA A 31 16.72 -34.74 -34.72
N SER A 32 17.16 -35.93 -35.13
CA SER A 32 17.07 -37.18 -34.38
C SER A 32 18.19 -37.26 -33.34
N VAL A 33 17.82 -37.19 -32.06
CA VAL A 33 18.70 -37.53 -30.94
C VAL A 33 18.65 -39.04 -30.72
N GLN A 34 19.73 -39.75 -31.07
CA GLN A 34 19.93 -41.14 -30.68
C GLN A 34 20.56 -41.19 -29.28
N HIS A 35 19.78 -41.61 -28.28
CA HIS A 35 20.32 -42.09 -27.01
C HIS A 35 20.76 -43.55 -27.17
N ARG A 36 22.07 -43.80 -27.05
CA ARG A 36 22.63 -45.14 -26.94
C ARG A 36 22.96 -45.41 -25.48
N THR A 37 22.21 -46.34 -24.90
CA THR A 37 22.48 -47.00 -23.62
C THR A 37 23.62 -48.00 -23.81
N THR A 38 24.65 -47.93 -22.96
CA THR A 38 25.57 -49.05 -22.70
C THR A 38 25.98 -49.03 -21.23
N VAL A 39 25.75 -50.17 -20.60
CA VAL A 39 26.07 -50.53 -19.22
C VAL A 39 27.41 -51.26 -19.20
N SER A 40 28.31 -50.84 -18.31
CA SER A 40 29.40 -51.63 -17.69
C SER A 40 30.03 -50.72 -16.63
N GLY A 41 30.08 -51.01 -15.33
CA GLY A 41 30.46 -52.29 -14.72
C GLY A 41 31.94 -52.18 -14.36
N GLY A 42 32.26 -51.73 -13.14
CA GLY A 42 33.65 -51.64 -12.66
C GLY A 42 33.74 -51.06 -11.26
N GLY A 43 33.74 -51.92 -10.26
CA GLY A 43 34.00 -51.56 -8.86
C GLY A 43 35.45 -51.18 -8.64
N GLY A 44 35.67 -50.18 -7.78
CA GLY A 44 36.98 -49.74 -7.34
C GLY A 44 36.85 -49.07 -5.98
N SER A 45 36.93 -49.87 -4.92
CA SER A 45 37.13 -49.41 -3.55
C SER A 45 38.51 -48.76 -3.47
N SER A 46 38.57 -47.46 -3.19
CA SER A 46 39.80 -46.79 -2.78
C SER A 46 39.54 -46.08 -1.46
N HIS A 47 40.26 -46.56 -0.44
CA HIS A 47 40.40 -45.94 0.86
C HIS A 47 41.01 -44.54 0.69
N LEU A 48 40.24 -43.51 1.05
CA LEU A 48 40.73 -42.15 1.25
C LEU A 48 41.19 -42.02 2.70
N GLU A 49 42.51 -42.10 2.86
CA GLU A 49 43.24 -41.72 4.06
C GLU A 49 43.15 -40.19 4.19
N GLN A 50 42.54 -39.71 5.28
CA GLN A 50 42.41 -38.29 5.58
C GLN A 50 43.66 -37.84 6.36
N ASP A 51 44.54 -37.10 5.70
CA ASP A 51 45.63 -36.38 6.37
C ASP A 51 45.09 -35.22 7.23
N PRO A 52 45.67 -34.97 8.41
CA PRO A 52 45.22 -33.93 9.32
C PRO A 52 45.60 -32.53 8.80
N ILE A 53 44.58 -31.67 8.72
CA ILE A 53 44.67 -30.25 8.39
C ILE A 53 45.58 -29.54 9.41
N GLN A 54 46.70 -28.99 8.93
CA GLN A 54 47.54 -28.09 9.73
C GLN A 54 46.92 -26.68 9.83
N PRO A 55 47.07 -25.99 10.97
CA PRO A 55 46.48 -24.67 11.18
C PRO A 55 47.18 -23.57 10.37
N ILE A 56 46.37 -22.78 9.68
CA ILE A 56 46.74 -21.58 8.93
C ILE A 56 47.26 -20.51 9.91
N PRO A 57 48.43 -19.88 9.67
CA PRO A 57 48.95 -18.81 10.52
C PRO A 57 48.16 -17.51 10.33
N ARG A 58 47.86 -16.84 11.46
CA ARG A 58 47.24 -15.49 11.49
C ARG A 58 48.17 -14.47 10.83
N PRO A 59 47.68 -13.55 9.99
CA PRO A 59 48.49 -12.44 9.49
C PRO A 59 48.74 -11.42 10.61
N SER A 60 50.00 -11.03 10.72
CA SER A 60 50.51 -9.99 11.61
C SER A 60 50.11 -8.61 11.10
N ASN A 61 49.53 -7.80 12.00
CA ASN A 61 49.35 -6.36 11.78
C ASN A 61 50.72 -5.69 11.70
N SER A 62 51.07 -5.16 10.53
CA SER A 62 52.14 -4.18 10.38
C SER A 62 51.55 -2.86 9.92
N SER A 63 51.67 -1.88 10.81
CA SER A 63 51.43 -0.47 10.61
C SER A 63 52.38 0.10 9.56
N SER A 64 51.85 0.72 8.52
CA SER A 64 52.59 1.73 7.78
C SER A 64 51.68 2.95 7.58
N SER A 65 52.09 4.03 8.23
CA SER A 65 51.57 5.38 8.12
C SER A 65 52.02 5.98 6.79
N SER A 66 51.07 6.38 5.96
CA SER A 66 51.31 7.34 4.89
C SER A 66 50.19 8.38 4.91
N ASP A 67 50.55 9.56 5.39
CA ASP A 67 49.73 10.76 5.45
C ASP A 67 49.34 11.22 4.04
N HIS A 68 48.06 11.11 3.71
CA HIS A 68 47.43 11.88 2.65
C HIS A 68 46.24 12.65 3.22
N HIS A 69 46.44 13.96 3.39
CA HIS A 69 45.41 14.92 3.69
C HIS A 69 44.39 14.97 2.54
N HIS A 70 43.27 14.27 2.71
CA HIS A 70 42.04 14.54 1.98
C HIS A 70 41.15 15.50 2.80
N PRO A 71 40.63 16.59 2.21
CA PRO A 71 39.67 17.45 2.87
C PRO A 71 38.34 16.72 3.01
N SER A 72 38.00 16.31 4.24
CA SER A 72 36.68 15.79 4.59
C SER A 72 35.65 16.92 4.53
N ASN A 73 34.95 17.03 3.41
CA ASN A 73 33.66 17.71 3.34
C ASN A 73 32.63 16.78 3.99
N ASP A 74 32.59 16.75 5.32
CA ASP A 74 31.47 16.16 6.04
C ASP A 74 30.22 17.03 5.74
N PRO A 75 29.16 16.47 5.14
CA PRO A 75 27.92 17.20 4.98
C PRO A 75 27.40 17.53 6.38
N GLU A 76 27.24 18.82 6.63
CA GLU A 76 26.70 19.39 7.86
C GLU A 76 25.40 18.65 8.24
N GLN A 77 25.49 17.67 9.15
CA GLN A 77 24.34 17.01 9.73
C GLN A 77 23.52 18.09 10.42
N ILE A 78 22.43 18.51 9.77
CA ILE A 78 21.41 19.37 10.35
C ILE A 78 20.89 18.65 11.60
N ARG A 79 21.45 19.00 12.76
CA ARG A 79 20.91 18.62 14.07
C ARG A 79 19.58 19.34 14.21
N ILE A 80 18.51 18.67 13.79
CA ILE A 80 17.16 19.08 14.15
C ILE A 80 17.14 19.07 15.68
N PRO A 81 16.84 20.18 16.36
CA PRO A 81 16.68 20.15 17.80
C PRO A 81 15.59 19.12 18.09
N ILE A 82 15.99 18.03 18.76
CA ILE A 82 15.06 17.09 19.38
C ILE A 82 14.30 17.95 20.38
N LEU A 83 13.13 18.44 19.98
CA LEU A 83 12.22 19.11 20.86
C LEU A 83 11.82 18.07 21.89
N ASN A 84 12.32 18.20 23.11
CA ASN A 84 11.78 17.54 24.29
C ASN A 84 10.35 18.07 24.49
N HIS A 85 9.41 17.58 23.68
CA HIS A 85 7.99 17.93 23.71
C HIS A 85 7.23 17.17 24.80
N HIS A 86 7.92 16.38 25.62
CA HIS A 86 7.30 15.53 26.62
C HIS A 86 6.50 16.34 27.67
N ASP A 87 6.98 17.53 28.04
CA ASP A 87 6.38 18.31 29.13
C ASP A 87 5.18 19.18 28.69
N HIS A 88 5.06 19.51 27.41
CA HIS A 88 3.99 20.40 26.93
C HIS A 88 2.70 19.65 26.54
N LEU A 89 2.80 18.36 26.22
CA LEU A 89 1.64 17.51 25.90
C LEU A 89 1.02 16.85 27.14
N LEU A 90 1.81 16.60 28.19
CA LEU A 90 1.31 16.00 29.44
C LEU A 90 0.52 16.99 30.31
N ASN A 91 0.74 18.30 30.17
CA ASN A 91 -0.02 19.32 30.91
C ASN A 91 -1.40 19.67 30.31
N LEU A 92 -1.79 19.06 29.18
CA LEU A 92 -3.11 19.26 28.56
C LEU A 92 -4.06 18.07 28.74
N SER A 93 -3.62 16.98 29.40
CA SER A 93 -4.41 15.74 29.53
C SER A 93 -4.95 15.43 30.94
N SER A 94 -4.83 16.33 31.93
CA SER A 94 -5.43 16.13 33.26
C SER A 94 -6.95 16.36 33.32
N GLY A 95 -7.64 16.31 32.18
CA GLY A 95 -9.10 16.34 32.07
C GLY A 95 -9.66 14.94 31.90
N LYS A 96 -10.30 14.42 32.96
CA LYS A 96 -11.03 13.14 33.00
C LYS A 96 -11.90 12.92 31.75
N SER A 97 -11.45 12.07 30.84
CA SER A 97 -12.31 11.35 29.88
C SER A 97 -11.58 10.12 29.35
N ALA A 98 -11.43 9.12 30.21
CA ALA A 98 -11.31 7.74 29.77
C ALA A 98 -12.68 7.28 29.25
N VAL A 99 -13.04 7.75 28.05
CA VAL A 99 -14.22 7.26 27.33
C VAL A 99 -13.79 6.02 26.54
N MET A 100 -14.43 4.92 26.91
CA MET A 100 -14.33 3.58 26.37
C MET A 100 -14.49 3.57 24.84
N VAL A 101 -13.37 3.56 24.08
CA VAL A 101 -13.39 3.28 22.63
C VAL A 101 -13.15 1.79 22.46
N LYS A 102 -14.24 1.00 22.43
CA LYS A 102 -14.19 -0.36 21.90
C LYS A 102 -14.14 -0.27 20.38
N ALA A 103 -13.11 -0.89 19.79
CA ALA A 103 -13.00 -1.10 18.36
C ALA A 103 -14.28 -1.75 17.80
N PHE A 104 -14.81 -1.19 16.73
CA PHE A 104 -15.88 -1.76 15.93
C PHE A 104 -15.34 -2.98 15.18
N SER A 105 -15.41 -4.17 15.78
CA SER A 105 -15.23 -5.45 15.08
C SER A 105 -16.60 -6.05 14.73
N MET A 106 -16.63 -7.00 13.79
CA MET A 106 -17.80 -7.83 13.41
C MET A 106 -18.62 -8.36 14.60
N SER A 107 -18.03 -8.49 15.80
CA SER A 107 -18.78 -8.79 17.02
C SER A 107 -19.89 -7.78 17.32
N TRP A 108 -19.78 -6.53 16.86
CA TRP A 108 -20.82 -5.50 17.00
C TRP A 108 -21.88 -5.57 15.89
N VAL A 109 -21.56 -6.02 14.68
CA VAL A 109 -22.57 -6.21 13.60
C VAL A 109 -23.34 -7.51 13.81
N GLU A 110 -22.68 -8.60 14.21
CA GLU A 110 -23.35 -9.80 14.71
C GLU A 110 -24.10 -9.55 16.02
N ARG A 111 -23.63 -8.63 16.88
CA ARG A 111 -24.43 -8.12 18.00
C ARG A 111 -25.43 -7.05 17.56
N ILE A 112 -25.43 -6.42 16.40
CA ILE A 112 -26.56 -5.55 16.01
C ILE A 112 -27.64 -6.44 15.40
N SER A 113 -27.25 -7.42 14.57
CA SER A 113 -28.15 -8.43 14.03
C SER A 113 -28.74 -9.32 15.13
N ASN A 114 -27.99 -9.60 16.22
CA ASN A 114 -28.46 -10.36 17.39
C ASN A 114 -28.76 -9.55 18.66
N SER A 115 -28.47 -8.25 18.76
CA SER A 115 -28.83 -7.44 19.95
C SER A 115 -30.12 -6.67 19.76
N TRP A 116 -30.55 -6.17 20.91
CA TRP A 116 -31.45 -5.05 21.13
C TRP A 116 -31.84 -4.28 19.86
N CYS A 117 -30.97 -3.69 19.02
CA CYS A 117 -31.42 -2.95 17.83
C CYS A 117 -32.29 -3.75 16.84
N CYS A 118 -31.97 -5.00 16.48
CA CYS A 118 -32.80 -5.80 15.56
C CYS A 118 -34.06 -6.37 16.21
N GLN A 119 -34.18 -6.39 17.54
CA GLN A 119 -35.43 -6.74 18.25
C GLN A 119 -36.24 -5.52 18.69
N ILE A 120 -35.58 -4.41 18.99
CA ILE A 120 -36.11 -3.16 19.53
C ILE A 120 -36.50 -2.21 18.42
N VAL A 121 -35.77 -2.08 17.32
CA VAL A 121 -36.25 -1.25 16.21
C VAL A 121 -37.57 -1.82 15.67
N PRO A 122 -37.76 -3.15 15.52
CA PRO A 122 -39.07 -3.72 15.21
C PRO A 122 -40.07 -3.72 16.38
N ARG A 123 -39.65 -3.68 17.66
CA ARG A 123 -40.56 -3.60 18.83
C ARG A 123 -40.97 -2.17 19.18
N ILE A 124 -40.08 -1.20 19.15
CA ILE A 124 -40.32 0.25 19.19
C ILE A 124 -41.09 0.63 17.93
N GLY A 125 -40.71 0.14 16.75
CA GLY A 125 -41.50 0.25 15.53
C GLY A 125 -42.91 -0.32 15.73
N ARG A 126 -43.05 -1.56 16.23
CA ARG A 126 -44.36 -2.15 16.56
C ARG A 126 -45.12 -1.41 17.66
N ASN A 127 -44.45 -0.87 18.67
CA ASN A 127 -45.09 -0.19 19.80
C ASN A 127 -45.48 1.25 19.45
N LEU A 128 -44.69 1.94 18.62
CA LEU A 128 -45.08 3.19 17.97
C LEU A 128 -46.21 2.94 16.98
N LEU A 129 -46.15 1.89 16.16
CA LEU A 129 -47.27 1.50 15.29
C LEU A 129 -48.52 1.17 16.13
N ARG A 130 -48.41 0.45 17.25
CA ARG A 130 -49.56 0.18 18.14
C ARG A 130 -50.08 1.43 18.83
N LYS A 131 -49.21 2.31 19.35
CA LYS A 131 -49.61 3.54 20.04
C LYS A 131 -50.15 4.60 19.07
N CYS A 132 -49.53 4.78 17.91
CA CYS A 132 -49.93 5.79 16.92
C CYS A 132 -51.06 5.33 15.99
N PHE A 133 -51.38 4.02 15.94
CA PHE A 133 -52.41 3.48 15.04
C PHE A 133 -53.47 2.61 15.75
N GLY A 134 -53.39 2.39 17.07
CA GLY A 134 -54.45 1.72 17.83
C GLY A 134 -54.70 0.24 17.48
N VAL A 135 -53.82 -0.39 16.68
CA VAL A 135 -54.04 -1.74 16.14
C VAL A 135 -53.87 -2.79 17.24
N LYS A 136 -54.99 -3.30 17.77
CA LYS A 136 -55.02 -4.30 18.86
C LYS A 136 -54.69 -5.73 18.39
N SER A 137 -54.84 -6.07 17.11
CA SER A 137 -54.48 -7.38 16.56
C SER A 137 -54.18 -7.31 15.05
N LEU A 138 -53.07 -7.89 14.61
CA LEU A 138 -52.62 -7.91 13.21
C LEU A 138 -53.33 -8.96 12.33
N SER A 139 -54.13 -9.86 12.92
CA SER A 139 -54.74 -11.00 12.20
C SER A 139 -56.04 -10.68 11.45
N LYS A 140 -56.57 -9.45 11.54
CA LYS A 140 -57.85 -9.05 10.92
C LYS A 140 -57.76 -7.80 10.02
N ILE A 141 -56.57 -7.45 9.54
CA ILE A 141 -56.40 -6.30 8.63
C ILE A 141 -56.80 -6.75 7.23
N THR A 142 -57.98 -6.34 6.77
CA THR A 142 -58.45 -6.53 5.39
C THR A 142 -57.54 -5.76 4.42
N PHE A 143 -57.29 -6.36 3.26
CA PHE A 143 -56.30 -5.93 2.27
C PHE A 143 -56.45 -4.46 1.80
N LEU A 144 -57.64 -3.87 1.93
CA LEU A 144 -57.95 -2.49 1.52
C LEU A 144 -57.61 -1.41 2.57
N GLU A 145 -57.62 -1.70 3.87
CA GLU A 145 -57.18 -0.75 4.91
C GLU A 145 -55.64 -0.59 4.93
N ARG A 146 -54.90 -1.46 4.23
CA ARG A 146 -53.43 -1.35 4.08
C ARG A 146 -52.98 -0.24 3.13
N PHE A 147 -53.86 0.27 2.26
CA PHE A 147 -53.49 1.26 1.24
C PHE A 147 -53.83 2.70 1.61
N VAL A 148 -54.53 2.93 2.72
CA VAL A 148 -54.78 4.27 3.26
C VAL A 148 -53.95 4.46 4.51
N ILE A 149 -52.62 4.41 4.36
CA ILE A 149 -51.77 5.13 5.31
C ILE A 149 -52.08 6.61 5.04
N PRO A 150 -52.72 7.35 5.97
CA PRO A 150 -53.04 8.74 5.73
C PRO A 150 -51.75 9.45 5.34
N TYR A 151 -51.79 10.23 4.26
CA TYR A 151 -50.65 10.89 3.63
C TYR A 151 -49.70 11.57 4.65
N GLN A 152 -50.26 12.13 5.72
CA GLN A 152 -49.55 12.70 6.88
C GLN A 152 -48.54 11.74 7.54
N LYS A 153 -48.85 10.44 7.61
CA LYS A 153 -47.98 9.41 8.20
C LYS A 153 -46.87 8.97 7.24
N ILE A 154 -47.12 8.97 5.93
CA ILE A 154 -46.07 8.77 4.93
C ILE A 154 -45.08 9.94 5.00
N ILE A 155 -45.57 11.19 5.08
CA ILE A 155 -44.72 12.37 5.26
C ILE A 155 -43.87 12.25 6.53
N LEU A 156 -44.47 11.85 7.66
CA LEU A 156 -43.73 11.70 8.91
C LEU A 156 -42.63 10.63 8.83
N ILE A 157 -42.92 9.47 8.24
CA ILE A 157 -41.92 8.41 8.05
C ILE A 157 -40.78 8.91 7.14
N SER A 158 -41.12 9.54 6.02
CA SER A 158 -40.13 10.13 5.11
C SER A 158 -39.27 11.18 5.81
N PHE A 159 -39.89 12.07 6.59
CA PHE A 159 -39.17 13.08 7.37
C PHE A 159 -38.23 12.44 8.40
N LEU A 160 -38.67 11.42 9.13
CA LEU A 160 -37.82 10.72 10.10
C LEU A 160 -36.67 9.97 9.42
N CYS A 161 -36.89 9.40 8.23
CA CYS A 161 -35.83 8.79 7.43
C CYS A 161 -34.81 9.82 6.92
N VAL A 162 -35.27 11.00 6.47
CA VAL A 162 -34.37 12.09 6.07
C VAL A 162 -33.60 12.64 7.27
N LEU A 163 -34.28 12.83 8.41
CA LEU A 163 -33.65 13.31 9.63
C LEU A 163 -32.63 12.29 10.17
N SER A 164 -32.92 10.99 10.13
CA SER A 164 -31.96 9.97 10.57
C SER A 164 -30.74 9.90 9.65
N LEU A 165 -30.92 10.01 8.32
CA LEU A 165 -29.82 10.14 7.37
C LEU A 165 -29.01 11.42 7.62
N TRP A 166 -29.67 12.54 7.95
CA TRP A 166 -29.00 13.80 8.25
C TRP A 166 -28.21 13.75 9.56
N ILE A 167 -28.76 13.14 10.61
CA ILE A 167 -28.05 12.90 11.88
C ILE A 167 -26.84 11.98 11.65
N LEU A 168 -27.02 10.90 10.87
CA LEU A 168 -25.92 10.00 10.53
C LEU A 168 -24.82 10.74 9.78
N TYR A 169 -25.18 11.54 8.77
CA TYR A 169 -24.26 12.39 8.04
C TYR A 169 -23.54 13.39 8.96
N ALA A 170 -24.25 14.05 9.89
CA ALA A 170 -23.65 14.98 10.83
C ALA A 170 -22.66 14.30 11.79
N ILE A 171 -23.00 13.12 12.31
CA ILE A 171 -22.09 12.31 13.15
C ILE A 171 -20.84 11.95 12.36
N MET A 172 -20.98 11.54 11.11
CA MET A 172 -19.83 11.21 10.26
C MET A 172 -18.94 12.42 9.96
N MET A 173 -19.54 13.57 9.65
CA MET A 173 -18.78 14.80 9.40
C MET A 173 -18.12 15.36 10.67
N SER A 174 -18.60 14.97 11.86
CA SER A 174 -17.96 15.33 13.13
C SER A 174 -16.71 14.51 13.45
N GLY A 175 -16.45 13.42 12.71
CA GLY A 175 -15.34 12.48 12.92
C GLY A 175 -14.00 12.89 12.29
N GLY A 176 -13.78 14.18 12.00
CA GLY A 176 -12.48 14.67 11.53
C GLY A 176 -11.36 14.30 12.50
N PRO A 177 -10.08 14.31 12.05
CA PRO A 177 -8.97 13.95 12.92
C PRO A 177 -9.00 14.78 14.19
N LYS A 178 -8.76 14.10 15.31
CA LYS A 178 -8.95 14.64 16.65
C LYS A 178 -8.04 15.84 16.94
N SER A 179 -6.98 16.00 16.16
CA SER A 179 -6.07 17.13 16.30
C SER A 179 -5.27 17.42 15.03
N LEU A 180 -5.14 18.72 14.73
CA LEU A 180 -4.30 19.29 13.68
C LEU A 180 -3.40 20.35 14.31
N TYR A 181 -2.09 20.13 14.31
CA TYR A 181 -1.12 21.05 14.88
C TYR A 181 -0.25 21.64 13.78
N ALA A 182 -0.24 22.96 13.63
CA ALA A 182 0.66 23.64 12.69
C ALA A 182 2.10 23.62 13.22
N ILE A 183 3.06 23.26 12.36
CA ILE A 183 4.49 23.26 12.70
C ILE A 183 5.15 24.48 12.08
N TYR A 184 5.79 25.30 12.90
CA TYR A 184 6.55 26.46 12.47
C TYR A 184 8.05 26.24 12.67
N ARG A 185 8.84 26.61 11.66
CA ARG A 185 10.29 26.76 11.80
C ARG A 185 10.57 28.21 12.22
N ASN A 186 11.25 28.38 13.36
CA ASN A 186 11.63 29.68 13.86
C ASN A 186 12.97 30.09 13.22
N ASP A 187 12.91 30.77 12.08
CA ASP A 187 14.08 31.42 11.51
C ASP A 187 14.19 32.81 12.16
N LYS A 188 15.41 33.26 12.52
CA LYS A 188 15.70 34.45 13.37
C LYS A 188 14.91 35.75 13.09
N LYS A 189 14.22 35.86 11.96
CA LYS A 189 13.41 37.01 11.57
C LYS A 189 11.96 36.68 11.19
N ASN A 190 11.58 35.42 10.97
CA ASN A 190 10.25 35.02 10.52
C ASN A 190 9.92 33.57 10.92
N SER A 191 8.78 33.35 11.59
CA SER A 191 8.23 32.00 11.76
C SER A 191 7.61 31.53 10.44
N ARG A 192 8.19 30.49 9.81
CA ARG A 192 7.66 29.91 8.57
C ARG A 192 6.89 28.64 8.87
N LEU A 193 5.64 28.53 8.40
CA LEU A 193 4.87 27.28 8.44
C LEU A 193 5.58 26.22 7.56
N VAL A 194 5.97 25.09 8.15
CA VAL A 194 6.70 24.02 7.48
C VAL A 194 5.92 22.71 7.34
N GLY A 195 4.73 22.62 7.91
CA GLY A 195 3.85 21.46 7.79
C GLY A 195 2.84 21.40 8.93
N TYR A 196 2.22 20.23 9.06
CA TYR A 196 1.24 19.95 10.11
C TYR A 196 1.52 18.59 10.74
N VAL A 197 1.09 18.41 11.99
CA VAL A 197 0.94 17.08 12.63
C VAL A 197 -0.54 16.77 12.71
N VAL A 198 -0.91 15.59 12.27
CA VAL A 198 -2.28 15.07 12.31
C VAL A 198 -2.30 13.79 13.13
N GLN A 199 -3.26 13.66 14.04
CA GLN A 199 -3.53 12.36 14.66
C GLN A 199 -4.45 11.54 13.74
N THR A 200 -3.98 10.37 13.31
CA THR A 200 -4.72 9.47 12.43
C THR A 200 -5.94 8.85 13.13
N ASN A 201 -6.91 8.42 12.32
CA ASN A 201 -8.09 7.66 12.72
C ASN A 201 -7.92 6.15 12.43
N THR A 202 -6.70 5.66 12.64
CA THR A 202 -6.32 4.25 12.50
C THR A 202 -6.39 3.55 13.87
N ASN A 203 -6.18 2.23 13.91
CA ASN A 203 -6.03 1.48 15.15
C ASN A 203 -4.73 0.64 15.14
N PRO A 204 -3.68 1.05 15.89
CA PRO A 204 -3.63 2.21 16.79
C PRO A 204 -3.63 3.53 16.02
N SER A 205 -4.14 4.60 16.64
CA SER A 205 -4.00 5.97 16.13
C SER A 205 -2.59 6.48 16.37
N PHE A 206 -2.06 7.30 15.48
CA PHE A 206 -0.69 7.82 15.57
C PHE A 206 -0.56 9.23 15.02
N TYR A 207 0.53 9.90 15.36
CA TYR A 207 0.82 11.24 14.85
C TYR A 207 1.58 11.14 13.54
N LEU A 208 1.03 11.71 12.48
CA LEU A 208 1.67 11.80 11.18
C LEU A 208 2.00 13.25 10.87
N ARG A 209 3.26 13.53 10.54
CA ARG A 209 3.63 14.80 9.94
C ARG A 209 3.23 14.79 8.47
N VAL A 210 2.55 15.84 8.04
CA VAL A 210 2.06 16.02 6.66
C VAL A 210 2.46 17.40 6.11
N LEU A 211 2.34 17.57 4.79
CA LEU A 211 2.56 18.85 4.13
C LEU A 211 1.39 19.80 4.38
N ASN A 212 1.43 20.98 3.76
CA ASN A 212 0.33 21.92 3.85
C ASN A 212 -0.89 21.41 3.06
N PRO A 213 -2.04 21.09 3.70
CA PRO A 213 -3.21 20.51 3.03
C PRO A 213 -3.88 21.47 2.03
N ASN A 214 -3.57 22.77 2.10
CA ASN A 214 -4.01 23.74 1.09
C ASN A 214 -3.16 23.72 -0.19
N ARG A 215 -1.99 23.07 -0.14
CA ARG A 215 -1.07 22.93 -1.29
C ARG A 215 -1.00 21.49 -1.79
N ASP A 216 -0.94 20.54 -0.87
CA ASP A 216 -1.08 19.11 -1.15
C ASP A 216 -2.55 18.72 -0.94
N SER A 217 -3.32 18.89 -2.02
CA SER A 217 -4.73 18.54 -2.09
C SER A 217 -4.99 17.06 -2.23
N GLY A 218 -3.95 16.25 -2.45
CA GLY A 218 -4.02 14.79 -2.52
C GLY A 218 -3.90 14.21 -1.12
N PHE A 219 -2.67 13.88 -0.72
CA PHE A 219 -2.41 13.11 0.49
C PHE A 219 -2.68 13.89 1.76
N SER A 220 -2.01 15.04 1.95
CA SER A 220 -2.09 15.78 3.21
C SER A 220 -3.51 16.26 3.49
N LYS A 221 -4.22 16.76 2.47
CA LYS A 221 -5.63 17.12 2.61
C LYS A 221 -6.49 15.92 3.03
N HIS A 222 -6.28 14.75 2.43
CA HIS A 222 -7.02 13.55 2.77
C HIS A 222 -6.76 13.09 4.20
N ILE A 223 -5.49 13.03 4.63
CA ILE A 223 -5.13 12.70 6.03
C ILE A 223 -5.77 13.70 7.01
N VAL A 224 -5.72 15.00 6.71
CA VAL A 224 -6.32 16.05 7.55
C VAL A 224 -7.85 15.97 7.57
N GLN A 225 -8.48 15.41 6.54
CA GLN A 225 -9.94 15.32 6.47
C GLN A 225 -10.47 14.04 7.12
N TYR A 226 -9.82 12.90 6.86
CA TYR A 226 -10.35 11.58 7.21
C TYR A 226 -9.52 10.83 8.26
N GLY A 227 -8.25 11.23 8.44
CA GLY A 227 -7.33 10.58 9.38
C GLY A 227 -6.84 9.20 8.94
N ASN A 228 -7.22 8.71 7.76
CA ASN A 228 -6.76 7.45 7.20
C ASN A 228 -6.28 7.63 5.74
N TRP A 229 -5.71 6.59 5.14
CA TRP A 229 -5.26 6.58 3.75
C TRP A 229 -5.54 5.19 3.15
N GLU A 230 -6.20 5.15 1.99
CA GLU A 230 -6.59 3.94 1.23
C GLU A 230 -7.09 2.81 2.13
N THR A 231 -8.34 2.90 2.53
CA THR A 231 -8.87 2.12 3.64
C THR A 231 -8.80 0.60 3.40
N ALA A 232 -9.00 0.14 2.16
CA ALA A 232 -8.84 -1.28 1.83
C ALA A 232 -7.40 -1.77 2.03
N THR A 233 -6.42 -0.93 1.71
CA THR A 233 -4.99 -1.22 1.93
C THR A 233 -4.67 -1.18 3.43
N GLU A 234 -5.18 -0.20 4.19
CA GLU A 234 -5.04 -0.14 5.66
C GLU A 234 -5.54 -1.42 6.33
N GLU A 235 -6.72 -1.89 5.95
CA GLU A 235 -7.32 -3.12 6.50
C GLU A 235 -6.49 -4.36 6.19
N LEU A 236 -6.02 -4.49 4.95
CA LEU A 236 -5.12 -5.58 4.57
C LEU A 236 -3.82 -5.53 5.38
N PHE A 237 -3.20 -4.35 5.52
CA PHE A 237 -2.02 -4.18 6.37
C PHE A 237 -2.28 -4.69 7.79
N GLY A 238 -3.39 -4.29 8.41
CA GLY A 238 -3.78 -4.75 9.74
C GLY A 238 -3.89 -6.26 9.85
N MET A 239 -4.50 -6.92 8.85
CA MET A 239 -4.62 -8.38 8.79
C MET A 239 -3.26 -9.07 8.65
N LEU A 240 -2.42 -8.61 7.71
CA LEU A 240 -1.10 -9.17 7.46
C LEU A 240 -0.19 -9.04 8.69
N ILE A 241 -0.15 -7.85 9.29
CA ILE A 241 0.63 -7.58 10.50
C ILE A 241 0.18 -8.47 11.66
N ALA A 242 -1.13 -8.67 11.84
CA ALA A 242 -1.63 -9.58 12.88
C ALA A 242 -1.12 -11.02 12.66
N SER A 243 -1.11 -11.49 11.41
CA SER A 243 -0.52 -12.78 11.07
C SER A 243 0.98 -12.83 11.34
N PHE A 244 1.74 -11.80 10.95
CA PHE A 244 3.19 -11.73 11.18
C PHE A 244 3.54 -11.72 12.66
N LYS A 245 2.71 -11.10 13.52
CA LYS A 245 2.90 -11.16 14.97
C LYS A 245 2.79 -12.57 15.52
N GLU A 246 1.78 -13.33 15.08
CA GLU A 246 1.62 -14.72 15.51
C GLU A 246 2.76 -15.60 15.00
N GLU A 247 3.20 -15.40 13.75
CA GLU A 247 4.38 -16.09 13.21
C GLU A 247 5.65 -15.71 13.99
N SER A 248 5.82 -14.43 14.33
CA SER A 248 6.98 -13.93 15.10
C SER A 248 7.03 -14.54 16.49
N LYS A 249 5.88 -14.70 17.17
CA LYS A 249 5.81 -15.40 18.47
C LYS A 249 6.25 -16.86 18.35
N ARG A 250 5.83 -17.55 17.30
CA ARG A 250 6.13 -18.97 17.07
C ARG A 250 7.59 -19.21 16.67
N THR A 251 8.12 -18.38 15.79
CA THR A 251 9.44 -18.58 15.18
C THR A 251 10.56 -17.78 15.85
N ARG A 252 10.20 -16.82 16.72
CA ARG A 252 11.10 -15.80 17.28
C ARG A 252 11.77 -14.91 16.25
N LYS A 253 11.39 -14.99 14.97
CA LYS A 253 11.81 -14.06 13.93
C LYS A 253 11.04 -12.76 14.10
N ARG A 254 11.72 -11.62 13.95
CA ARG A 254 11.04 -10.32 13.99
C ARG A 254 10.38 -10.04 12.64
N CYS A 255 9.18 -9.50 12.68
CA CYS A 255 8.51 -8.99 11.49
C CYS A 255 9.34 -7.89 10.82
N LEU A 256 9.57 -7.99 9.51
CA LEU A 256 10.18 -6.95 8.68
C LEU A 256 9.24 -6.53 7.55
N VAL A 257 9.02 -5.23 7.43
CA VAL A 257 8.32 -4.60 6.30
C VAL A 257 9.30 -3.72 5.53
N VAL A 258 9.25 -3.80 4.21
CA VAL A 258 9.98 -2.91 3.31
C VAL A 258 8.97 -2.03 2.59
N ASP A 259 9.13 -0.70 2.67
CA ASP A 259 8.20 0.30 2.09
C ASP A 259 8.95 1.15 1.06
N ILE A 260 8.69 0.90 -0.24
CA ILE A 260 9.30 1.64 -1.34
C ILE A 260 8.32 2.70 -1.84
N GLY A 261 8.77 3.96 -1.88
CA GLY A 261 7.90 5.10 -2.10
C GLY A 261 7.13 5.43 -0.83
N ALA A 262 7.86 5.57 0.28
CA ALA A 262 7.26 5.78 1.60
C ALA A 262 6.50 7.10 1.71
N PHE A 263 6.86 8.11 0.90
CA PHE A 263 6.26 9.45 0.88
C PHE A 263 6.19 10.06 2.29
N ALA A 264 5.00 10.35 2.81
CA ALA A 264 4.83 10.88 4.17
C ALA A 264 4.95 9.82 5.28
N GLY A 265 5.00 8.53 4.91
CA GLY A 265 5.29 7.42 5.83
C GLY A 265 4.08 6.74 6.44
N PHE A 266 2.86 6.90 5.91
CA PHE A 266 1.66 6.26 6.50
C PHE A 266 1.84 4.74 6.66
N TYR A 267 2.25 4.06 5.58
CA TYR A 267 2.53 2.62 5.58
C TYR A 267 3.90 2.24 6.15
N THR A 268 4.75 3.22 6.48
CA THR A 268 5.96 3.01 7.26
C THR A 268 5.64 2.96 8.76
N ILE A 269 4.87 3.93 9.25
CA ILE A 269 4.58 4.13 10.67
C ILE A 269 3.61 3.05 11.20
N LEU A 270 2.57 2.71 10.44
CA LEU A 270 1.56 1.74 10.85
C LEU A 270 2.15 0.37 11.25
N PRO A 271 2.94 -0.34 10.43
CA PRO A 271 3.56 -1.60 10.83
C PRO A 271 4.55 -1.46 11.99
N ALA A 272 5.28 -0.33 12.07
CA ALA A 272 6.23 -0.08 13.16
C ALA A 272 5.54 0.06 14.53
N LEU A 273 4.37 0.69 14.60
CA LEU A 273 3.53 0.74 15.82
C LEU A 273 3.06 -0.64 16.27
N HIS A 274 2.99 -1.57 15.33
CA HIS A 274 2.71 -2.96 15.61
C HIS A 274 3.98 -3.76 15.96
N GLY A 275 5.14 -3.13 16.10
CA GLY A 275 6.38 -3.77 16.52
C GLY A 275 7.13 -4.48 15.38
N CYS A 276 6.74 -4.28 14.12
CA CYS A 276 7.56 -4.68 12.98
C CYS A 276 8.76 -3.73 12.86
N ARG A 277 9.89 -4.24 12.41
CA ARG A 277 10.96 -3.39 11.87
C ARG A 277 10.53 -2.95 10.47
N VAL A 278 10.85 -1.71 10.10
CA VAL A 278 10.50 -1.15 8.81
C VAL A 278 11.73 -0.50 8.17
N ILE A 279 11.98 -0.83 6.90
CA ILE A 279 12.96 -0.14 6.07
C ILE A 279 12.20 0.57 4.95
N ALA A 280 12.23 1.90 4.99
CA ALA A 280 11.53 2.77 4.06
C ALA A 280 12.51 3.38 3.06
N TYR A 281 12.17 3.36 1.77
CA TYR A 281 12.91 4.04 0.70
C TYR A 281 12.09 5.22 0.20
N GLU A 282 12.70 6.39 0.18
CA GLU A 282 12.07 7.61 -0.30
C GLU A 282 13.10 8.47 -1.03
N ILE A 283 12.82 8.81 -2.28
CA ILE A 283 13.76 9.53 -3.15
C ILE A 283 13.86 11.02 -2.81
N GLN A 284 12.80 11.62 -2.27
CA GLN A 284 12.78 13.03 -1.90
C GLN A 284 13.32 13.23 -0.47
N PRO A 285 14.45 13.93 -0.29
CA PRO A 285 15.04 14.14 1.04
C PRO A 285 14.06 14.79 2.03
N GLN A 286 13.21 15.70 1.55
CA GLN A 286 12.20 16.35 2.39
C GLN A 286 11.14 15.36 2.89
N MET A 287 10.71 14.42 2.04
CA MET A 287 9.74 13.39 2.44
C MET A 287 10.38 12.39 3.40
N ALA A 288 11.62 11.96 3.14
CA ALA A 288 12.37 11.12 4.07
C ALA A 288 12.46 11.74 5.49
N GLN A 289 12.69 13.07 5.58
CA GLN A 289 12.66 13.79 6.85
C GLN A 289 11.26 13.82 7.50
N ILE A 290 10.19 13.88 6.71
CA ILE A 290 8.82 13.77 7.21
C ILE A 290 8.59 12.38 7.82
N VAL A 291 9.00 11.30 7.14
CA VAL A 291 8.88 9.93 7.67
C VAL A 291 9.62 9.78 9.00
N MET A 292 10.89 10.21 9.06
CA MET A 292 11.69 10.15 10.29
C MET A 292 11.07 10.96 11.44
N SER A 293 10.54 12.15 11.12
CA SER A 293 9.83 12.99 12.08
C SER A 293 8.56 12.31 12.58
N SER A 294 7.78 11.67 11.71
CA SER A 294 6.59 10.90 12.09
C SER A 294 6.96 9.70 12.97
N ALA A 295 8.05 8.99 12.69
CA ALA A 295 8.52 7.90 13.55
C ALA A 295 8.90 8.40 14.94
N SER A 296 9.58 9.55 15.02
CA SER A 296 9.98 10.17 16.28
C SER A 296 8.77 10.65 17.11
N LEU A 297 7.73 11.19 16.45
CA LEU A 297 6.49 11.62 17.12
C LEU A 297 5.70 10.49 17.79
N ASN A 298 6.04 9.23 17.49
CA ASN A 298 5.37 8.06 18.03
C ASN A 298 6.31 7.11 18.79
N ASP A 299 7.53 7.56 19.13
CA ASP A 299 8.52 6.78 19.89
C ASP A 299 8.90 5.43 19.23
N ILE A 300 8.89 5.38 17.89
CA ILE A 300 9.22 4.17 17.10
C ILE A 300 10.43 4.37 16.17
N ASP A 301 11.23 5.40 16.40
CA ASP A 301 12.46 5.70 15.65
C ASP A 301 13.41 4.50 15.58
N LYS A 302 13.49 3.69 16.65
CA LYS A 302 14.34 2.48 16.70
C LYS A 302 13.85 1.34 15.81
N LEU A 303 12.60 1.38 15.36
CA LEU A 303 11.99 0.37 14.49
C LEU A 303 12.01 0.78 13.02
N VAL A 304 12.23 2.07 12.73
CA VAL A 304 12.13 2.62 11.38
C VAL A 304 13.51 3.06 10.89
N THR A 305 13.95 2.52 9.77
CA THR A 305 15.11 3.02 9.03
C THR A 305 14.63 3.64 7.73
N VAL A 306 14.94 4.91 7.50
CA VAL A 306 14.62 5.60 6.24
C VAL A 306 15.88 5.76 5.42
N LYS A 307 15.86 5.25 4.19
CA LYS A 307 16.95 5.36 3.22
C LYS A 307 16.53 6.34 2.13
N ASN A 308 17.29 7.43 1.99
CA ASN A 308 17.09 8.37 0.88
C ASN A 308 17.80 7.84 -0.37
N LEU A 309 17.28 6.75 -0.93
CA LEU A 309 17.78 6.03 -2.08
C LEU A 309 16.62 5.67 -3.00
N ALA A 310 16.89 5.55 -4.30
CA ALA A 310 15.94 5.01 -5.25
C ALA A 310 16.12 3.50 -5.38
N VAL A 311 15.08 2.71 -5.10
CA VAL A 311 15.13 1.29 -5.46
C VAL A 311 14.97 1.17 -6.98
N TRP A 312 15.88 0.46 -7.64
CA TRP A 312 15.97 0.41 -9.09
C TRP A 312 16.48 -0.93 -9.60
N LYS A 313 16.55 -1.09 -10.94
CA LYS A 313 17.10 -2.29 -11.58
C LYS A 313 18.62 -2.43 -11.48
N GLU A 314 19.31 -1.31 -11.28
CA GLU A 314 20.76 -1.21 -11.24
C GLU A 314 21.16 -0.29 -10.08
N ALA A 315 22.17 -0.69 -9.29
CA ALA A 315 22.68 0.08 -8.17
C ALA A 315 23.81 1.03 -8.59
N GLY A 316 24.09 2.02 -7.75
CA GLY A 316 25.20 2.97 -7.95
C GLY A 316 24.97 3.97 -9.10
N LYS A 317 23.80 3.94 -9.75
CA LYS A 317 23.39 4.99 -10.69
C LYS A 317 22.82 6.18 -9.94
N ARG A 318 22.62 7.28 -10.64
CA ARG A 318 21.88 8.43 -10.14
C ARG A 318 20.66 8.67 -11.00
N ILE A 319 19.51 8.85 -10.35
CA ILE A 319 18.29 9.26 -11.02
C ILE A 319 17.84 10.61 -10.48
N GLU A 320 17.33 11.46 -11.36
CA GLU A 320 16.73 12.73 -10.95
C GLU A 320 15.27 12.53 -10.55
N TYR A 321 14.81 13.33 -9.58
CA TYR A 321 13.40 13.38 -9.20
C TYR A 321 12.83 14.78 -9.39
N SER A 322 11.54 14.86 -9.69
CA SER A 322 10.89 16.15 -9.95
C SER A 322 10.58 16.91 -8.67
N LYS A 323 11.05 18.16 -8.58
CA LYS A 323 10.61 19.12 -7.54
C LYS A 323 9.30 19.82 -7.86
N LYS A 324 8.78 19.68 -9.09
CA LYS A 324 7.55 20.37 -9.49
C LYS A 324 6.34 19.88 -8.67
N TYR A 325 6.42 18.67 -8.15
CA TYR A 325 5.31 17.93 -7.58
C TYR A 325 5.56 17.50 -6.12
N VAL A 326 6.23 18.32 -5.30
CA VAL A 326 6.39 18.05 -3.85
C VAL A 326 5.05 17.75 -3.17
N ALA A 327 3.94 18.22 -3.75
CA ALA A 327 2.57 18.05 -3.28
C ALA A 327 1.72 17.07 -4.11
N ASP A 328 2.26 16.50 -5.19
CA ASP A 328 1.55 15.56 -6.05
C ASP A 328 2.14 14.16 -5.86
N LEU A 329 1.28 13.19 -5.62
CA LEU A 329 1.60 11.78 -5.30
C LEU A 329 2.36 11.02 -6.41
N THR A 330 2.75 11.69 -7.49
CA THR A 330 3.29 11.06 -8.71
C THR A 330 4.74 11.46 -8.96
N ASN A 331 5.63 11.05 -8.05
CA ASN A 331 7.04 11.46 -8.10
C ASN A 331 7.93 10.40 -8.75
N VAL A 332 7.83 10.27 -10.09
CA VAL A 332 9.00 9.95 -10.92
C VAL A 332 8.86 10.72 -12.23
N VAL A 333 9.73 11.70 -12.44
CA VAL A 333 10.06 12.16 -13.79
C VAL A 333 11.34 11.46 -14.15
N THR A 334 11.24 10.52 -15.09
CA THR A 334 12.36 9.95 -15.81
C THR A 334 13.18 11.12 -16.38
N ALA A 335 14.28 11.50 -15.74
CA ALA A 335 15.35 12.09 -16.50
C ALA A 335 15.75 11.04 -17.55
N PRO A 336 15.73 11.36 -18.85
CA PRO A 336 16.17 10.42 -19.89
C PRO A 336 17.68 10.17 -19.89
N PHE A 337 18.40 10.64 -18.87
CA PHE A 337 19.84 10.58 -18.79
C PHE A 337 20.26 9.97 -17.45
N ASP A 338 20.81 8.76 -17.50
CA ASP A 338 21.79 8.31 -16.51
C ASP A 338 22.91 9.35 -16.57
N THR A 339 23.00 10.22 -15.56
CA THR A 339 24.12 11.16 -15.45
C THR A 339 24.98 10.74 -14.27
N ASP A 340 26.30 10.71 -14.48
CA ASP A 340 27.24 10.45 -13.39
C ASP A 340 27.37 11.67 -12.46
N GLU A 341 26.91 12.85 -12.89
CA GLU A 341 27.00 14.09 -12.13
C GLU A 341 25.93 14.19 -11.02
N MET A 342 26.37 14.61 -9.83
CA MET A 342 25.47 14.86 -8.70
C MET A 342 24.79 16.21 -8.89
N THR A 343 23.59 16.21 -9.48
CA THR A 343 22.71 17.38 -9.41
C THR A 343 22.08 17.47 -8.01
N PRO A 344 21.71 18.66 -7.52
CA PRO A 344 21.00 18.81 -6.24
C PRO A 344 19.63 18.09 -6.17
N ASP A 345 19.22 17.49 -7.28
CA ASP A 345 17.90 16.90 -7.53
C ASP A 345 18.03 15.43 -7.94
N SER A 346 19.23 14.84 -7.77
CA SER A 346 19.46 13.43 -8.00
C SER A 346 19.61 12.63 -6.70
N VAL A 347 19.30 11.34 -6.80
CA VAL A 347 19.42 10.37 -5.72
C VAL A 347 20.14 9.12 -6.26
N GLU A 348 20.98 8.53 -5.42
CA GLU A 348 21.65 7.27 -5.74
C GLU A 348 20.66 6.11 -5.77
N THR A 349 20.88 5.17 -6.68
CA THR A 349 20.06 3.96 -6.82
C THR A 349 20.66 2.78 -6.06
N ILE A 350 19.78 1.88 -5.61
CA ILE A 350 20.13 0.60 -5.01
C ILE A 350 19.19 -0.49 -5.54
N THR A 351 19.68 -1.74 -5.62
CA THR A 351 18.82 -2.89 -5.92
C THR A 351 18.37 -3.57 -4.61
N LEU A 352 17.18 -4.18 -4.59
CA LEU A 352 16.78 -4.97 -3.41
C LEU A 352 17.66 -6.19 -3.23
N ASP A 353 18.14 -6.76 -4.33
CA ASP A 353 19.10 -7.86 -4.31
C ASP A 353 20.40 -7.46 -3.59
N GLU A 354 20.96 -6.29 -3.86
CA GLU A 354 22.20 -5.85 -3.18
C GLU A 354 21.98 -5.59 -1.69
N ASP A 355 20.87 -4.92 -1.34
CA ASP A 355 20.62 -4.50 0.04
C ASP A 355 20.27 -5.67 0.98
N TYR A 356 19.56 -6.68 0.48
CA TYR A 356 19.04 -7.77 1.32
C TYR A 356 19.73 -9.11 1.13
N PHE A 357 20.20 -9.45 -0.08
CA PHE A 357 20.65 -10.81 -0.37
C PHE A 357 21.86 -11.25 0.47
N SER A 358 22.74 -10.32 0.81
CA SER A 358 23.92 -10.61 1.65
C SER A 358 23.59 -10.91 3.11
N THR A 359 22.38 -10.54 3.57
CA THR A 359 22.04 -10.53 5.00
C THR A 359 21.13 -11.69 5.43
N ASP A 360 20.72 -12.58 4.50
CA ASP A 360 19.71 -13.63 4.74
C ASP A 360 18.47 -13.12 5.48
N THR A 361 18.09 -11.86 5.22
CA THR A 361 17.01 -11.18 5.92
C THR A 361 15.67 -11.44 5.23
N HIS A 362 14.79 -12.16 5.91
CA HIS A 362 13.44 -12.44 5.45
C HIS A 362 12.52 -11.21 5.56
N ILE A 363 11.78 -10.92 4.49
CA ILE A 363 10.84 -9.79 4.36
C ILE A 363 9.41 -10.35 4.40
N ASN A 364 8.65 -9.98 5.44
CA ASN A 364 7.25 -10.43 5.56
C ASN A 364 6.33 -9.73 4.56
N LEU A 365 6.58 -8.45 4.30
CA LEU A 365 5.81 -7.62 3.39
C LEU A 365 6.71 -6.60 2.67
N LEU A 366 6.65 -6.60 1.35
CA LEU A 366 7.17 -5.54 0.50
C LEU A 366 6.00 -4.69 0.00
N LYS A 367 5.99 -3.38 0.30
CA LYS A 367 5.07 -2.41 -0.29
C LYS A 367 5.81 -1.61 -1.37
N VAL A 368 5.22 -1.48 -2.54
CA VAL A 368 5.78 -0.73 -3.68
C VAL A 368 4.73 0.24 -4.21
N ASP A 369 5.00 1.51 -4.06
CA ASP A 369 4.11 2.60 -4.47
C ASP A 369 4.97 3.70 -5.05
N VAL A 370 5.41 3.43 -6.26
CA VAL A 370 6.19 4.37 -7.04
C VAL A 370 5.38 4.73 -8.28
N SER A 371 5.44 6.00 -8.64
CA SER A 371 4.80 6.47 -9.86
C SER A 371 5.63 6.00 -11.04
N LYS A 372 5.14 5.03 -11.82
CA LYS A 372 5.82 4.50 -13.01
C LYS A 372 7.12 3.78 -12.61
N LYS A 373 7.66 2.96 -13.52
CA LYS A 373 8.95 2.29 -13.33
C LYS A 373 8.99 1.22 -12.23
N THR A 374 7.82 0.73 -11.84
CA THR A 374 7.65 -0.44 -10.97
C THR A 374 8.35 -1.68 -11.53
N ASP A 375 8.44 -1.80 -12.85
CA ASP A 375 9.17 -2.85 -13.56
C ASP A 375 10.68 -2.83 -13.29
N ASP A 376 11.28 -1.65 -13.23
CA ASP A 376 12.70 -1.48 -12.93
C ASP A 376 13.00 -1.96 -11.48
N ILE A 377 12.12 -1.67 -10.50
CA ILE A 377 12.26 -2.19 -9.12
C ILE A 377 12.26 -3.71 -9.09
N PHE A 378 11.28 -4.34 -9.75
CA PHE A 378 11.15 -5.79 -9.70
C PHE A 378 12.26 -6.51 -10.46
N THR A 379 12.74 -5.91 -11.56
CA THR A 379 13.93 -6.39 -12.28
C THR A 379 15.17 -6.39 -11.38
N GLY A 380 15.36 -5.36 -10.54
CA GLY A 380 16.44 -5.29 -9.54
C GLY A 380 16.22 -6.14 -8.28
N ALA A 381 15.12 -6.88 -8.21
CA ALA A 381 14.72 -7.62 -7.00
C ALA A 381 14.50 -9.11 -7.26
N LEU A 382 14.88 -9.64 -8.42
CA LEU A 382 14.52 -11.01 -8.82
C LEU A 382 14.95 -12.07 -7.80
N ARG A 383 16.15 -11.98 -7.21
CA ARG A 383 16.58 -12.96 -6.19
C ARG A 383 15.85 -12.75 -4.87
N THR A 384 15.70 -11.51 -4.43
CA THR A 384 14.99 -11.17 -3.19
C THR A 384 13.51 -11.60 -3.26
N LEU A 385 12.83 -11.38 -4.40
CA LEU A 385 11.46 -11.83 -4.66
C LEU A 385 11.34 -13.35 -4.61
N SER A 386 12.31 -14.06 -5.17
CA SER A 386 12.30 -15.53 -5.26
C SER A 386 12.30 -16.20 -3.88
N TYR A 387 13.09 -15.69 -2.93
CA TYR A 387 13.40 -16.40 -1.70
C TYR A 387 12.97 -15.70 -0.42
N MET A 388 12.98 -14.37 -0.40
CA MET A 388 12.98 -13.61 0.86
C MET A 388 11.65 -12.92 1.14
N ILE A 389 10.75 -12.78 0.16
CA ILE A 389 9.50 -12.04 0.31
C ILE A 389 8.30 -13.00 0.37
N ASP A 390 7.45 -12.83 1.38
CA ASP A 390 6.18 -13.59 1.51
C ASP A 390 4.98 -12.89 0.86
N ASN A 391 4.91 -11.56 0.99
CA ASN A 391 3.78 -10.76 0.52
C ASN A 391 4.28 -9.50 -0.19
N ILE A 392 3.58 -9.11 -1.26
CA ILE A 392 3.82 -7.86 -1.97
C ILE A 392 2.50 -7.09 -2.05
N ILE A 393 2.49 -5.82 -1.67
CA ILE A 393 1.42 -4.88 -2.03
C ILE A 393 2.02 -3.89 -3.00
N VAL A 394 1.47 -3.78 -4.20
CA VAL A 394 1.96 -2.84 -5.21
C VAL A 394 0.82 -2.09 -5.85
N GLU A 395 1.02 -0.80 -6.06
CA GLU A 395 0.08 0.03 -6.80
C GLU A 395 0.32 -0.13 -8.31
N LEU A 396 -0.71 -0.58 -9.03
CA LEU A 396 -0.62 -0.91 -10.45
C LEU A 396 -1.68 -0.18 -11.27
N THR A 397 -1.28 0.29 -12.45
CA THR A 397 -2.19 0.58 -13.56
C THR A 397 -2.28 -0.60 -14.51
N ALA A 398 -3.21 -0.54 -15.47
CA ALA A 398 -3.29 -1.52 -16.54
C ALA A 398 -2.00 -1.60 -17.38
N ASP A 399 -1.24 -0.51 -17.47
CA ASP A 399 0.00 -0.45 -18.25
C ASP A 399 1.20 -1.02 -17.47
N ASP A 400 1.15 -0.99 -16.12
CA ASP A 400 2.19 -1.58 -15.26
C ASP A 400 2.03 -3.10 -15.09
N ALA A 401 0.79 -3.60 -15.19
CA ALA A 401 0.46 -4.99 -14.90
C ALA A 401 1.18 -6.04 -15.78
N PRO A 402 1.46 -5.82 -17.08
CA PRO A 402 2.26 -6.77 -17.87
C PRO A 402 3.66 -6.97 -17.30
N SER A 403 4.25 -5.93 -16.70
CA SER A 403 5.61 -5.98 -16.16
C SER A 403 5.73 -6.87 -14.95
N ILE A 404 4.65 -7.14 -14.21
CA ILE A 404 4.66 -8.07 -13.07
C ILE A 404 4.38 -9.52 -13.47
N ARG A 405 4.21 -9.84 -14.76
CA ARG A 405 3.97 -11.21 -15.24
C ARG A 405 5.02 -12.19 -14.72
N HIS A 406 6.29 -11.83 -14.76
CA HIS A 406 7.38 -12.69 -14.29
C HIS A 406 7.31 -12.99 -12.79
N ILE A 407 6.74 -12.07 -11.99
CA ILE A 407 6.52 -12.24 -10.55
C ILE A 407 5.41 -13.26 -10.31
N LEU A 408 4.30 -13.11 -11.06
CA LEU A 408 3.13 -13.98 -11.00
C LEU A 408 3.45 -15.41 -11.40
N ASP A 409 4.10 -15.58 -12.54
CA ASP A 409 4.37 -16.90 -13.11
C ASP A 409 5.34 -17.73 -12.24
N SER A 410 6.17 -17.06 -11.44
CA SER A 410 7.31 -17.72 -10.78
C SER A 410 7.14 -17.93 -9.27
N PHE A 411 6.43 -17.04 -8.56
CA PHE A 411 6.55 -16.99 -7.10
C PHE A 411 5.23 -16.84 -6.31
N PHE A 412 4.16 -16.30 -6.90
CA PHE A 412 2.94 -15.94 -6.17
C PHE A 412 1.70 -16.60 -6.80
N ASP A 413 0.79 -17.16 -6.00
CA ASP A 413 -0.36 -17.95 -6.48
C ASP A 413 -1.73 -17.39 -6.04
N LYS A 414 -1.70 -16.25 -5.34
CA LYS A 414 -2.88 -15.51 -4.93
C LYS A 414 -2.67 -14.03 -5.22
N VAL A 415 -3.64 -13.46 -5.91
CA VAL A 415 -3.70 -12.04 -6.26
C VAL A 415 -5.01 -11.47 -5.77
N VAL A 416 -4.95 -10.36 -5.06
CA VAL A 416 -6.14 -9.65 -4.61
C VAL A 416 -6.03 -8.20 -5.07
N ILE A 417 -6.98 -7.77 -5.90
CA ILE A 417 -7.11 -6.36 -6.26
C ILE A 417 -7.96 -5.70 -5.18
N LEU A 418 -7.36 -4.72 -4.50
CA LEU A 418 -7.99 -4.00 -3.40
C LEU A 418 -8.85 -2.88 -3.97
N GLU A 419 -10.08 -2.78 -3.49
CA GLU A 419 -11.03 -1.76 -3.90
C GLU A 419 -11.55 -1.01 -2.68
N ASP A 420 -11.36 0.31 -2.69
CA ASP A 420 -12.03 1.19 -1.74
C ASP A 420 -13.51 1.31 -2.08
N SER A 421 -14.32 1.38 -1.02
CA SER A 421 -15.76 1.58 -1.14
C SER A 421 -16.07 2.90 -1.84
N LYS A 422 -17.09 2.88 -2.71
CA LYS A 422 -17.54 4.07 -3.45
C LYS A 422 -18.96 4.47 -3.07
N GLY A 423 -19.26 5.75 -3.20
CA GLY A 423 -20.61 6.30 -3.03
C GLY A 423 -21.16 6.11 -1.62
N LEU A 424 -22.45 5.81 -1.50
CA LEU A 424 -23.09 5.61 -0.19
C LEU A 424 -22.53 4.40 0.57
N ALA A 425 -21.90 3.42 -0.10
CA ALA A 425 -21.31 2.29 0.59
C ALA A 425 -20.12 2.71 1.47
N SER A 426 -19.37 3.76 1.09
CA SER A 426 -18.24 4.26 1.88
C SER A 426 -18.65 4.91 3.20
N ILE A 427 -19.95 5.14 3.39
CA ILE A 427 -20.52 5.60 4.66
C ILE A 427 -20.56 4.46 5.67
N PHE A 428 -20.87 3.25 5.20
CA PHE A 428 -21.10 2.09 6.05
C PHE A 428 -19.90 1.14 6.10
N PHE A 429 -19.15 1.08 5.01
CA PHE A 429 -18.04 0.14 4.82
C PHE A 429 -16.78 0.91 4.49
N LYS A 430 -15.72 0.60 5.22
CA LYS A 430 -14.40 1.16 5.03
C LYS A 430 -13.79 0.74 3.68
N SER A 431 -13.92 -0.53 3.32
CA SER A 431 -13.53 -1.09 2.03
C SER A 431 -14.75 -1.65 1.27
N SER A 432 -14.62 -1.82 -0.05
CA SER A 432 -15.56 -2.64 -0.81
C SER A 432 -15.10 -4.09 -0.89
N THR A 433 -16.00 -5.00 -1.25
CA THR A 433 -15.66 -6.39 -1.47
C THR A 433 -14.55 -6.49 -2.53
N PRO A 434 -13.36 -6.95 -2.15
CA PRO A 434 -12.18 -6.96 -3.00
C PRO A 434 -12.32 -8.01 -4.10
N LYS A 435 -11.68 -7.76 -5.25
CA LYS A 435 -11.66 -8.74 -6.35
C LYS A 435 -10.49 -9.70 -6.11
N ILE A 436 -10.83 -10.97 -5.84
CA ILE A 436 -9.86 -12.01 -5.49
C ILE A 436 -9.65 -12.94 -6.70
N PHE A 437 -8.39 -13.17 -7.08
CA PHE A 437 -7.94 -14.16 -8.05
C PHE A 437 -7.05 -15.19 -7.34
N VAL A 438 -7.34 -16.48 -7.48
CA VAL A 438 -6.61 -17.56 -6.77
C VAL A 438 -6.32 -18.73 -7.70
N GLY A 439 -5.14 -19.34 -7.55
CA GLY A 439 -4.81 -20.63 -8.15
C GLY A 439 -4.28 -20.53 -9.58
N GLU A 440 -4.35 -21.64 -10.32
CA GLU A 440 -3.78 -21.79 -11.68
C GLU A 440 -4.47 -20.92 -12.75
N ASN A 441 -5.57 -20.25 -12.40
CA ASN A 441 -6.36 -19.41 -13.30
C ASN A 441 -6.05 -17.91 -13.17
N ILE A 442 -4.94 -17.52 -12.53
CA ILE A 442 -4.54 -16.12 -12.47
C ILE A 442 -3.94 -15.74 -13.83
N SER A 443 -4.72 -15.09 -14.68
CA SER A 443 -4.22 -14.49 -15.91
C SER A 443 -3.84 -13.03 -15.67
N VAL A 444 -2.63 -12.64 -16.09
CA VAL A 444 -2.22 -11.23 -16.19
C VAL A 444 -3.22 -10.44 -17.03
N ASP A 445 -3.78 -11.05 -18.07
CA ASP A 445 -4.74 -10.39 -18.95
C ASP A 445 -6.07 -10.08 -18.22
N ASP A 446 -6.49 -10.93 -17.28
CA ASP A 446 -7.68 -10.66 -16.44
C ASP A 446 -7.44 -9.51 -15.46
N ILE A 447 -6.24 -9.46 -14.87
CA ILE A 447 -5.82 -8.35 -14.00
C ILE A 447 -5.78 -7.06 -14.81
N VAL A 448 -5.15 -7.06 -15.99
CA VAL A 448 -5.10 -5.91 -16.91
C VAL A 448 -6.51 -5.47 -17.31
N ALA A 449 -7.38 -6.39 -17.71
CA ALA A 449 -8.75 -6.08 -18.08
C ALA A 449 -9.51 -5.42 -16.92
N HIS A 450 -9.36 -5.93 -15.70
CA HIS A 450 -9.95 -5.33 -14.50
C HIS A 450 -9.39 -3.93 -14.23
N LEU A 451 -8.07 -3.75 -14.26
CA LEU A 451 -7.42 -2.46 -14.05
C LEU A 451 -7.76 -1.42 -15.14
N ARG A 452 -8.03 -1.83 -16.38
CA ARG A 452 -8.52 -0.91 -17.43
C ARG A 452 -9.88 -0.31 -17.07
N THR A 453 -10.75 -1.09 -16.44
CA THR A 453 -12.09 -0.62 -16.05
C THR A 453 -12.07 0.17 -14.74
N THR A 454 -11.19 -0.20 -13.82
CA THR A 454 -11.17 0.38 -12.48
C THR A 454 -10.16 1.53 -12.34
N GLY A 455 -9.14 1.57 -13.18
CA GLY A 455 -8.00 2.47 -13.08
C GLY A 455 -6.91 1.92 -12.15
N LYS A 456 -6.06 2.81 -11.65
CA LYS A 456 -4.96 2.48 -10.74
C LYS A 456 -5.48 1.88 -9.42
N ARG A 457 -4.89 0.77 -8.96
CA ARG A 457 -5.30 0.07 -7.73
C ARG A 457 -4.11 -0.54 -7.00
N ASN A 458 -4.23 -0.68 -5.69
CA ASN A 458 -3.36 -1.53 -4.91
C ASN A 458 -3.70 -3.01 -5.17
N VAL A 459 -2.68 -3.80 -5.43
CA VAL A 459 -2.78 -5.23 -5.71
C VAL A 459 -1.87 -5.98 -4.74
N TRP A 460 -2.44 -6.96 -4.04
CA TRP A 460 -1.71 -7.81 -3.10
C TRP A 460 -1.41 -9.18 -3.72
N PHE A 461 -0.14 -9.56 -3.66
CA PHE A 461 0.38 -10.86 -4.06
C PHE A 461 0.82 -11.61 -2.80
N SER A 462 0.38 -12.87 -2.68
CA SER A 462 0.77 -13.77 -1.58
C SER A 462 1.42 -15.03 -2.13
N LYS A 463 2.50 -15.47 -1.47
CA LYS A 463 3.29 -16.65 -1.88
C LYS A 463 2.55 -17.96 -1.58
N ARG A 464 2.71 -18.93 -2.48
CA ARG A 464 2.03 -20.26 -2.50
C ARG A 464 2.08 -21.07 -1.21
N THR A 465 3.16 -20.93 -0.46
CA THR A 465 3.39 -21.73 0.76
C THR A 465 2.87 -21.06 2.04
N LYS A 466 2.42 -19.80 1.97
CA LYS A 466 2.05 -19.01 3.16
C LYS A 466 0.76 -18.21 2.96
N THR A 467 -0.18 -18.74 2.19
CA THR A 467 -1.42 -18.02 1.87
C THR A 467 -2.26 -17.75 3.11
N ILE A 468 -2.28 -16.48 3.55
CA ILE A 468 -3.18 -16.03 4.62
C ILE A 468 -4.60 -15.97 4.03
N PRO A 469 -5.60 -16.59 4.67
CA PRO A 469 -6.97 -16.47 4.21
C PRO A 469 -7.40 -15.00 4.30
N TYR A 470 -7.89 -14.49 3.18
CA TYR A 470 -8.36 -13.12 3.10
C TYR A 470 -9.85 -13.17 2.89
N TYR A 471 -10.56 -12.80 3.94
CA TYR A 471 -12.00 -12.70 3.97
C TYR A 471 -12.28 -11.22 3.72
N GLY A 472 -12.30 -10.81 2.45
CA GLY A 472 -12.81 -9.48 2.09
C GLY A 472 -14.15 -9.27 2.79
N VAL A 473 -14.26 -8.15 3.52
CA VAL A 473 -15.39 -7.89 4.43
C VAL A 473 -16.66 -7.56 3.67
#